data_AF-A0A7S2NZ66-F1
#
_entry.id   AF-A0A7S2NZ66-F1
#
_cell.length_a   1.000
_cell.length_b   1.000
_cell.length_c   1.000
_cell.angle_alpha   90.00
_cell.angle_beta   90.00
_cell.angle_gamma   90.00
#
_symmetry.space_group_name_H-M   'P 1'
#
loop_
_entity.id
_entity.type
_entity.pdbx_description
1 polymer ?
#
loop_
_entity_poly.entity_id
_entity_poly.type
_entity_poly.pdbx_seq_one_letter_code
_entity_poly.pdbx_strand_id
1 'polypeptide(L)'
;DWYATFSRLAGVDPADARAAAAGLPPVDGVDQGALLLGGAAPGTGLRSEIHLSARALLSGRWKFIAGGMTAVEMGHDPHAPLGDRWVPFSDYLPGYDIPPEVLRNLTDCHKGCLYDIFADPFEANEVAMEQPEVLARLKARLAELNKQVFLPDRGVADPAGCTRWNGFYGPWIDMSSEPQPPARPRAEHAIVV
;
A
#
# COMPACT_ATOMS: atom_id res chain seq x y z
N ASP A 1 -5.42 -6.61 7.85
CA ASP A 1 -5.95 -6.73 9.23
C ASP A 1 -7.42 -6.36 9.38
N TRP A 2 -7.88 -5.22 8.87
CA TRP A 2 -9.30 -4.81 9.01
C TRP A 2 -10.31 -5.85 8.54
N TYR A 3 -10.12 -6.41 7.35
CA TYR A 3 -11.00 -7.45 6.81
C TYR A 3 -11.12 -8.65 7.77
N ALA A 4 -9.99 -9.21 8.22
CA ALA A 4 -9.99 -10.33 9.16
C ALA A 4 -10.67 -9.97 10.50
N THR A 5 -10.40 -8.78 11.02
CA THR A 5 -10.98 -8.29 12.27
C THR A 5 -12.50 -8.16 12.17
N PHE A 6 -13.01 -7.50 11.12
CA PHE A 6 -14.45 -7.31 10.95
C PHE A 6 -15.18 -8.62 10.67
N SER A 7 -14.59 -9.53 9.89
CA SER A 7 -15.13 -10.88 9.70
C SER A 7 -15.31 -11.60 11.04
N ARG A 8 -14.29 -11.58 11.91
CA ARG A 8 -14.37 -12.20 13.24
C ARG A 8 -15.39 -11.54 14.15
N LEU A 9 -15.47 -10.20 14.15
CA LEU A 9 -16.49 -9.46 14.90
C LEU A 9 -17.91 -9.78 14.44
N ALA A 10 -18.10 -10.03 13.15
CA ALA A 10 -19.37 -10.47 12.57
C ALA A 10 -19.64 -11.97 12.77
N GLY A 11 -18.73 -12.72 13.40
CA GLY A 11 -18.87 -14.17 13.62
C GLY A 11 -18.68 -15.02 12.37
N VAL A 12 -18.02 -14.50 11.32
CA VAL A 12 -17.74 -15.22 10.07
C VAL A 12 -16.26 -15.54 9.90
N ASP A 13 -15.96 -16.63 9.19
CA ASP A 13 -14.58 -17.00 8.84
C ASP A 13 -14.05 -16.03 7.78
N PRO A 14 -12.88 -15.38 7.99
CA PRO A 14 -12.29 -14.52 6.96
C PRO A 14 -11.80 -15.28 5.72
N ALA A 15 -11.70 -16.61 5.72
CA ALA A 15 -11.26 -17.37 4.55
C ALA A 15 -12.18 -17.16 3.32
N ASP A 16 -11.58 -16.95 2.14
CA ASP A 16 -12.29 -16.87 0.88
C ASP A 16 -12.14 -18.19 0.10
N ALA A 17 -13.14 -19.07 0.25
CA ALA A 17 -13.16 -20.38 -0.42
C ALA A 17 -13.21 -20.26 -1.95
N ARG A 18 -13.83 -19.19 -2.50
CA ARG A 18 -13.92 -18.97 -3.94
C ARG A 18 -12.56 -18.54 -4.50
N ALA A 19 -11.88 -17.63 -3.81
CA ALA A 19 -10.52 -17.21 -4.16
C ALA A 19 -9.54 -18.38 -4.09
N ALA A 20 -9.62 -19.18 -3.02
CA ALA A 20 -8.79 -20.39 -2.87
C ALA A 20 -9.03 -21.40 -4.00
N ALA A 21 -10.28 -21.64 -4.38
CA ALA A 21 -10.62 -22.51 -5.50
C ALA A 21 -10.09 -22.00 -6.86
N ALA A 22 -9.88 -20.69 -6.99
CA ALA A 22 -9.28 -20.05 -8.16
C ALA A 22 -7.74 -19.98 -8.09
N GLY A 23 -7.11 -20.56 -7.06
CA GLY A 23 -5.66 -20.53 -6.89
C GLY A 23 -5.11 -19.17 -6.43
N LEU A 24 -5.95 -18.30 -5.88
CA LEU A 24 -5.52 -17.01 -5.34
C LEU A 24 -4.93 -17.17 -3.93
N PRO A 25 -4.01 -16.29 -3.51
CA PRO A 25 -3.43 -16.35 -2.16
C PRO A 25 -4.48 -16.24 -1.05
N PRO A 26 -4.21 -16.86 0.11
CA PRO A 26 -5.08 -16.72 1.27
C PRO A 26 -5.07 -15.28 1.81
N VAL A 27 -6.09 -14.97 2.61
CA VAL A 27 -6.17 -13.71 3.35
C VAL A 27 -5.01 -13.60 4.33
N ASP A 28 -4.27 -12.50 4.26
CA ASP A 28 -3.08 -12.19 5.07
C ASP A 28 -3.39 -11.31 6.30
N GLY A 29 -4.66 -10.95 6.45
CA GLY A 29 -5.15 -10.16 7.57
C GLY A 29 -5.15 -10.94 8.88
N VAL A 30 -4.67 -10.31 9.93
CA VAL A 30 -4.71 -10.81 11.30
C VAL A 30 -5.86 -10.12 12.04
N ASP A 31 -6.58 -10.88 12.87
CA ASP A 31 -7.61 -10.33 13.76
C ASP A 31 -6.96 -9.55 14.90
N GLN A 32 -7.30 -8.26 14.99
CA GLN A 32 -6.83 -7.34 16.02
C GLN A 32 -7.92 -7.02 17.06
N GLY A 33 -9.08 -7.67 16.99
CA GLY A 33 -10.25 -7.35 17.81
C GLY A 33 -9.97 -7.40 19.31
N ALA A 34 -9.18 -8.38 19.76
CA ALA A 34 -8.79 -8.49 21.17
C ALA A 34 -8.03 -7.24 21.65
N LEU A 35 -7.11 -6.69 20.85
CA LEU A 35 -6.39 -5.46 21.20
C LEU A 35 -7.32 -4.23 21.14
N LEU A 36 -8.11 -4.11 20.08
CA LEU A 36 -8.95 -2.92 19.84
C LEU A 36 -10.10 -2.78 20.83
N LEU A 37 -10.63 -3.90 21.33
CA LEU A 37 -11.75 -3.93 22.27
C LEU A 37 -11.30 -4.08 23.73
N GLY A 38 -10.00 -3.97 24.01
CA GLY A 38 -9.45 -4.05 25.36
C GLY A 38 -9.44 -5.47 25.96
N GLY A 39 -9.64 -6.50 25.15
CA GLY A 39 -9.53 -7.90 25.56
C GLY A 39 -8.09 -8.42 25.65
N ALA A 40 -7.10 -7.66 25.17
CA ALA A 40 -5.69 -7.98 25.22
C ALA A 40 -4.85 -6.73 25.52
N ALA A 41 -3.70 -6.92 26.19
CA ALA A 41 -2.82 -5.82 26.58
C ALA A 41 -2.05 -5.24 25.37
N PRO A 42 -1.68 -3.95 25.37
CA PRO A 42 -0.81 -3.39 24.36
C PRO A 42 0.47 -4.22 24.17
N GLY A 43 0.88 -4.42 22.91
CA GLY A 43 2.05 -5.23 22.57
C GLY A 43 1.83 -6.75 22.53
N THR A 44 0.62 -7.24 22.84
CA THR A 44 0.29 -8.69 22.77
C THR A 44 -0.36 -9.11 21.43
N GLY A 45 -0.29 -8.25 20.42
CA GLY A 45 -0.81 -8.55 19.09
C GLY A 45 -0.15 -9.75 18.45
N LEU A 46 -0.89 -10.47 17.63
CA LEU A 46 -0.40 -11.67 16.93
C LEU A 46 0.60 -11.36 15.80
N ARG A 47 0.77 -10.07 15.46
CA ARG A 47 1.63 -9.62 14.36
C ARG A 47 3.00 -9.22 14.90
N SER A 48 4.04 -9.94 14.48
CA SER A 48 5.45 -9.65 14.80
C SER A 48 6.18 -8.86 13.70
N GLU A 49 5.60 -8.81 12.50
CA GLU A 49 6.14 -8.10 11.34
C GLU A 49 5.03 -7.58 10.40
N ILE A 50 5.33 -6.50 9.67
CA ILE A 50 4.44 -5.90 8.67
C ILE A 50 5.23 -5.78 7.37
N HIS A 51 4.81 -6.54 6.35
CA HIS A 51 5.25 -6.37 4.98
C HIS A 51 4.55 -5.14 4.38
N LEU A 52 5.22 -3.99 4.41
CA LEU A 52 4.61 -2.72 3.99
C LEU A 52 4.50 -2.62 2.48
N SER A 53 5.53 -3.09 1.78
CA SER A 53 5.60 -3.11 0.32
C SER A 53 6.69 -4.07 -0.13
N ALA A 54 6.84 -4.24 -1.45
CA ALA A 54 7.98 -4.97 -2.02
C ALA A 54 9.36 -4.41 -1.60
N ARG A 55 9.42 -3.21 -1.01
CA ARG A 55 10.65 -2.50 -0.65
C ARG A 55 10.76 -2.18 0.83
N ALA A 56 9.75 -2.45 1.65
CA ALA A 56 9.77 -2.06 3.05
C ALA A 56 9.19 -3.13 3.98
N LEU A 57 9.86 -3.33 5.11
CA LEU A 57 9.50 -4.30 6.13
C LEU A 57 9.64 -3.68 7.52
N LEU A 58 8.63 -3.84 8.36
CA LEU A 58 8.73 -3.66 9.80
C LEU A 58 8.84 -5.01 10.48
N SER A 59 9.79 -5.18 11.40
CA SER A 59 9.93 -6.39 12.20
C SER A 59 10.46 -6.04 13.59
N GLY A 60 9.62 -6.24 14.60
CA GLY A 60 9.89 -5.72 15.95
C GLY A 60 10.12 -4.21 15.93
N ARG A 61 11.27 -3.78 16.45
CA ARG A 61 11.67 -2.36 16.52
C ARG A 61 12.30 -1.81 15.24
N TRP A 62 12.49 -2.65 14.22
CA TRP A 62 13.28 -2.29 13.06
C TRP A 62 12.39 -2.02 11.85
N LYS A 63 12.66 -0.92 11.17
CA LYS A 63 12.17 -0.67 9.81
C LYS A 63 13.32 -0.81 8.82
N PHE A 64 13.11 -1.62 7.80
CA PHE A 64 14.02 -1.79 6.69
C PHE A 64 13.41 -1.21 5.41
N ILE A 65 14.21 -0.48 4.62
CA ILE A 65 13.84 0.07 3.32
C ILE A 65 14.89 -0.31 2.28
N ALA A 66 14.51 -1.03 1.23
CA ALA A 66 15.38 -1.58 0.19
C ALA A 66 15.63 -0.63 -1.01
N GLY A 67 15.55 0.69 -0.79
CA GLY A 67 15.79 1.72 -1.82
C GLY A 67 14.57 2.61 -2.12
N GLY A 68 14.77 3.55 -3.05
CA GLY A 68 13.82 4.55 -3.52
C GLY A 68 12.76 4.04 -4.50
N MET A 69 11.74 4.85 -4.76
CA MET A 69 10.80 4.60 -5.87
C MET A 69 11.48 4.87 -7.20
N THR A 70 11.10 4.19 -8.28
CA THR A 70 11.54 4.56 -9.62
C THR A 70 10.78 5.80 -10.10
N ALA A 71 11.36 6.58 -11.02
CA ALA A 71 10.68 7.71 -11.65
C ALA A 71 9.37 7.29 -12.34
N VAL A 72 9.31 6.06 -12.85
CA VAL A 72 8.12 5.42 -13.44
C VAL A 72 7.02 5.20 -12.40
N GLU A 73 7.38 4.72 -11.19
CA GLU A 73 6.42 4.53 -10.08
C GLU A 73 5.85 5.85 -9.56
N MET A 74 6.58 6.96 -9.73
CA MET A 74 6.11 8.29 -9.31
C MET A 74 5.41 9.08 -10.43
N GLY A 75 5.25 8.53 -11.64
CA GLY A 75 4.61 9.24 -12.75
C GLY A 75 5.35 10.51 -13.20
N HIS A 76 6.64 10.62 -12.89
CA HIS A 76 7.48 11.80 -13.14
C HIS A 76 8.54 11.55 -14.22
N ASP A 77 9.18 12.63 -14.65
CA ASP A 77 10.31 12.65 -15.59
C ASP A 77 11.34 11.54 -15.24
N PRO A 78 11.68 10.62 -16.17
CA PRO A 78 12.71 9.60 -15.97
C PRO A 78 14.09 10.15 -15.58
N HIS A 79 14.31 11.46 -15.67
CA HIS A 79 15.51 12.18 -15.23
C HIS A 79 15.43 12.76 -13.81
N ALA A 80 14.31 12.63 -13.10
CA ALA A 80 14.23 13.04 -11.70
C ALA A 80 15.27 12.26 -10.87
N PRO A 81 16.05 12.94 -10.00
CA PRO A 81 17.13 12.30 -9.23
C PRO A 81 16.61 11.28 -8.21
N LEU A 82 15.29 11.14 -8.07
CA LEU A 82 14.59 10.23 -7.17
C LEU A 82 14.56 8.78 -7.69
N GLY A 83 15.59 8.28 -8.38
CA GLY A 83 15.62 6.89 -8.87
C GLY A 83 15.53 5.85 -7.74
N ASP A 84 15.73 4.57 -8.09
CA ASP A 84 15.71 3.39 -7.19
C ASP A 84 16.59 3.48 -5.92
N ARG A 85 17.40 4.52 -5.81
CA ARG A 85 18.33 4.87 -4.75
C ARG A 85 17.74 5.74 -3.65
N TRP A 86 16.93 6.74 -3.97
CA TRP A 86 16.62 7.84 -3.07
C TRP A 86 15.19 7.78 -2.52
N VAL A 87 15.05 7.83 -1.19
CA VAL A 87 13.74 7.86 -0.53
C VAL A 87 13.44 9.27 -0.01
N PRO A 88 12.24 9.82 -0.28
CA PRO A 88 11.78 11.01 0.40
C PRO A 88 11.39 10.66 1.85
N PHE A 89 11.79 11.49 2.82
CA PHE A 89 11.40 11.33 4.22
C PHE A 89 9.88 11.53 4.44
N SER A 90 9.45 11.28 5.68
CA SER A 90 8.11 11.38 6.30
C SER A 90 7.25 12.59 5.96
N ASP A 91 7.82 13.59 5.29
CA ASP A 91 7.18 14.85 4.95
C ASP A 91 6.51 14.77 3.56
N TYR A 92 6.70 13.66 2.84
CA TYR A 92 5.97 13.39 1.60
C TYR A 92 4.49 13.12 1.92
N LEU A 93 3.66 14.13 1.68
CA LEU A 93 2.21 14.04 1.67
C LEU A 93 1.75 13.68 0.26
N PRO A 94 1.25 12.46 0.00
CA PRO A 94 0.73 12.09 -1.32
C PRO A 94 -0.39 13.06 -1.75
N GLY A 95 -0.28 13.63 -2.94
CA GLY A 95 -1.27 14.56 -3.50
C GLY A 95 -0.89 16.05 -3.50
N TYR A 96 0.31 16.39 -3.02
CA TYR A 96 0.90 17.72 -3.18
C TYR A 96 2.18 17.63 -4.02
N ASP A 97 2.47 18.66 -4.82
CA ASP A 97 3.77 18.77 -5.50
C ASP A 97 4.89 18.63 -4.46
N ILE A 98 5.94 17.87 -4.80
CA ILE A 98 7.11 17.68 -3.93
C ILE A 98 7.71 19.07 -3.68
N PRO A 99 7.62 19.62 -2.46
CA PRO A 99 8.24 20.90 -2.18
C PRO A 99 9.75 20.81 -2.46
N PRO A 100 10.40 21.84 -3.03
CA PRO A 100 11.84 21.83 -3.27
C PRO A 100 12.67 21.47 -2.02
N GLU A 101 12.12 21.69 -0.83
CA GLU A 101 12.67 21.34 0.47
C GLU A 101 12.78 19.82 0.67
N VAL A 102 11.84 19.03 0.16
CA VAL A 102 11.84 17.55 0.28
C VAL A 102 12.94 16.93 -0.60
N LEU A 103 13.25 17.53 -1.74
CA LEU A 103 14.37 17.10 -2.59
C LEU A 103 15.75 17.33 -1.94
N ARG A 104 15.85 18.22 -0.94
CA ARG A 104 17.10 18.50 -0.23
C ARG A 104 17.39 17.48 0.87
N ASN A 105 16.39 16.71 1.31
CA ASN A 105 16.48 15.74 2.40
C ASN A 105 16.19 14.32 1.88
N LEU A 106 16.86 13.91 0.81
CA LEU A 106 16.76 12.54 0.32
C LEU A 106 17.81 11.66 0.99
N THR A 107 17.41 10.48 1.42
CA THR A 107 18.34 9.46 1.91
C THR A 107 18.65 8.45 0.83
N ASP A 108 19.94 8.15 0.68
CA ASP A 108 20.42 7.08 -0.18
C ASP A 108 20.22 5.73 0.51
N CYS A 109 19.20 4.99 0.07
CA CYS A 109 18.91 3.65 0.54
C CYS A 109 19.24 2.57 -0.50
N HIS A 110 20.12 2.82 -1.48
CA HIS A 110 20.46 1.83 -2.52
C HIS A 110 20.98 0.51 -1.92
N LYS A 111 21.74 0.57 -0.82
CA LYS A 111 22.22 -0.64 -0.11
C LYS A 111 21.20 -1.18 0.89
N GLY A 112 20.14 -0.43 1.13
CA GLY A 112 19.16 -0.63 2.19
C GLY A 112 19.40 0.32 3.36
N CYS A 113 18.33 0.95 3.85
CA CYS A 113 18.32 1.73 5.09
C CYS A 113 17.66 0.94 6.22
N LEU A 114 18.14 1.16 7.44
CA LEU A 114 17.62 0.54 8.65
C LEU A 114 17.39 1.61 9.72
N TYR A 115 16.22 1.58 10.34
CA TYR A 115 15.85 2.50 11.41
C TYR A 115 15.33 1.74 12.62
N ASP A 116 15.70 2.22 13.81
CA ASP A 116 15.15 1.76 15.08
C ASP A 116 13.94 2.61 15.46
N ILE A 117 12.75 2.24 14.99
CA ILE A 117 11.53 3.06 15.14
C ILE A 117 11.06 3.23 16.59
N PHE A 118 11.66 2.51 17.55
CA PHE A 118 11.35 2.66 18.97
C PHE A 118 12.26 3.71 19.63
N ALA A 119 13.53 3.78 19.23
CA ALA A 119 14.46 4.80 19.70
C ALA A 119 14.40 6.08 18.87
N ASP A 120 14.00 5.95 17.60
CA ASP A 120 13.96 7.00 16.59
C ASP A 120 12.68 6.92 15.75
N PRO A 121 11.53 7.34 16.30
CA PRO A 121 10.23 7.26 15.63
C PRO A 121 10.10 8.18 14.41
N PHE A 122 11.00 9.16 14.27
CA PHE A 122 11.05 10.06 13.11
C PHE A 122 12.04 9.60 12.04
N GLU A 123 12.73 8.47 12.26
CA GLU A 123 13.65 7.86 11.29
C GLU A 123 14.80 8.81 10.91
N ALA A 124 15.20 9.70 11.82
CA ALA A 124 16.23 10.70 11.55
C ALA A 124 17.66 10.11 11.45
N ASN A 125 17.86 8.90 11.98
CA ASN A 125 19.16 8.24 12.12
C ASN A 125 19.12 6.86 11.44
N GLU A 126 19.74 6.80 10.26
CA GLU A 126 20.01 5.56 9.56
C GLU A 126 21.13 4.78 10.28
N VAL A 127 20.94 3.48 10.52
CA VAL A 127 21.86 2.65 11.33
C VAL A 127 22.28 1.33 10.69
N ALA A 128 22.17 1.19 9.36
CA ALA A 128 22.46 -0.06 8.66
C ALA A 128 23.94 -0.49 8.78
N MET A 129 24.86 0.48 8.82
CA MET A 129 26.30 0.21 8.92
C MET A 129 26.68 -0.28 10.33
N GLU A 130 25.98 0.20 11.35
CA GLU A 130 26.15 -0.19 12.76
C GLU A 130 25.46 -1.53 13.06
N GLN A 131 24.45 -1.91 12.26
CA GLN A 131 23.63 -3.12 12.46
C GLN A 131 23.60 -4.04 11.22
N PRO A 132 24.77 -4.48 10.70
CA PRO A 132 24.84 -5.22 9.44
C PRO A 132 24.12 -6.57 9.46
N GLU A 133 24.09 -7.24 10.62
CA GLU A 133 23.39 -8.51 10.78
C GLU A 133 21.87 -8.34 10.71
N VAL A 134 21.34 -7.27 11.32
CA VAL A 134 19.90 -6.94 11.28
C VAL A 134 19.51 -6.59 9.84
N LEU A 135 20.30 -5.76 9.17
CA LEU A 135 20.10 -5.42 7.77
C LEU A 135 20.02 -6.67 6.88
N ALA A 136 21.01 -7.56 6.99
CA ALA A 136 21.06 -8.79 6.19
C ALA A 136 19.84 -9.68 6.45
N ARG A 137 19.46 -9.86 7.72
CA ARG A 137 18.28 -10.65 8.11
C ARG A 137 16.99 -10.07 7.54
N LEU A 138 16.76 -8.76 7.68
CA LEU A 138 15.53 -8.13 7.20
C LEU A 138 15.46 -8.09 5.67
N LYS A 139 16.60 -7.90 5.00
CA LYS A 139 16.69 -8.00 3.54
C LYS A 139 16.30 -9.39 3.04
N ALA A 140 16.81 -10.45 3.68
CA ALA A 140 16.44 -11.82 3.36
C ALA A 140 14.96 -12.09 3.65
N ARG A 141 14.43 -11.60 4.79
CA ARG A 141 13.02 -11.76 5.15
C ARG A 141 12.08 -11.06 4.16
N LEU A 142 12.41 -9.84 3.75
CA LEU A 142 11.64 -9.10 2.74
C LEU A 142 11.64 -9.85 1.41
N ALA A 143 12.80 -10.35 0.97
CA ALA A 143 12.89 -11.13 -0.27
C ALA A 143 12.04 -12.40 -0.23
N GLU A 144 11.93 -13.05 0.93
CA GLU A 144 11.04 -14.22 1.12
C GLU A 144 9.57 -13.82 1.04
N LEU A 145 9.16 -12.77 1.77
CA LEU A 145 7.78 -12.28 1.77
C LEU A 145 7.34 -11.81 0.37
N ASN A 146 8.25 -11.19 -0.38
CA ASN A 146 7.98 -10.73 -1.75
C ASN A 146 7.57 -11.86 -2.71
N LYS A 147 7.91 -13.12 -2.43
CA LYS A 147 7.47 -14.27 -3.24
C LYS A 147 5.96 -14.50 -3.17
N GLN A 148 5.30 -13.99 -2.13
CA GLN A 148 3.87 -14.16 -1.90
C GLN A 148 3.03 -12.97 -2.40
N VAL A 149 3.68 -11.93 -2.94
CA VAL A 149 2.97 -10.76 -3.46
C VAL A 149 2.17 -11.15 -4.69
N PHE A 150 0.86 -10.99 -4.60
CA PHE A 150 -0.03 -11.19 -5.73
C PHE A 150 0.03 -9.99 -6.67
N LEU A 151 0.76 -10.13 -7.78
CA LEU A 151 0.88 -9.11 -8.82
C LEU A 151 0.59 -9.73 -10.20
N PRO A 152 -0.68 -10.04 -10.51
CA PRO A 152 -1.05 -10.55 -11.82
C PRO A 152 -0.85 -9.49 -12.90
N ASP A 153 -0.68 -9.94 -14.15
CA ASP A 153 -0.82 -9.05 -15.30
C ASP A 153 -2.26 -8.52 -15.34
N ARG A 154 -2.40 -7.19 -15.32
CA ARG A 154 -3.69 -6.49 -15.34
C ARG A 154 -4.08 -6.03 -16.76
N GLY A 155 -3.29 -6.41 -17.76
CA GLY A 155 -3.51 -6.05 -19.15
C GLY A 155 -3.09 -4.61 -19.49
N VAL A 156 -3.47 -4.16 -20.68
CA VAL A 156 -3.22 -2.81 -21.17
C VAL A 156 -4.42 -1.91 -20.91
N ALA A 157 -4.17 -0.61 -20.75
CA ALA A 157 -5.25 0.37 -20.61
C ALA A 157 -6.17 0.33 -21.84
N ASP A 158 -7.48 0.23 -21.60
CA ASP A 158 -8.50 0.23 -22.65
C ASP A 158 -9.13 1.62 -22.78
N PRO A 159 -8.93 2.33 -23.91
CA PRO A 159 -9.52 3.66 -24.13
C PRO A 159 -11.06 3.70 -24.03
N ALA A 160 -11.74 2.57 -24.22
CA ALA A 160 -13.19 2.49 -24.06
C ALA A 160 -13.62 2.78 -22.62
N GLY A 161 -12.79 2.47 -21.62
CA GLY A 161 -13.07 2.78 -20.21
C GLY A 161 -13.21 4.28 -19.92
N CYS A 162 -12.54 5.13 -20.70
CA CYS A 162 -12.57 6.59 -20.51
C CYS A 162 -13.75 7.26 -21.24
N THR A 163 -14.23 6.68 -22.33
CA THR A 163 -15.19 7.33 -23.24
C THR A 163 -16.61 6.81 -23.09
N ARG A 164 -16.79 5.63 -22.50
CA ARG A 164 -18.09 4.94 -22.47
C ARG A 164 -19.20 5.70 -21.77
N TRP A 165 -18.91 6.39 -20.67
CA TRP A 165 -19.95 7.01 -19.83
C TRP A 165 -20.00 8.53 -19.94
N ASN A 166 -19.71 9.08 -21.13
CA ASN A 166 -19.91 10.51 -21.44
C ASN A 166 -19.37 11.47 -20.34
N GLY A 167 -18.14 11.22 -19.88
CA GLY A 167 -17.50 12.01 -18.82
C GLY A 167 -17.54 11.39 -17.42
N PHE A 168 -18.18 10.23 -17.23
CA PHE A 168 -18.10 9.46 -15.99
C PHE A 168 -17.20 8.22 -16.16
N TYR A 169 -16.71 7.68 -15.05
CA TYR A 169 -16.06 6.37 -15.01
C TYR A 169 -17.08 5.32 -14.55
N GLY A 170 -17.05 4.14 -15.16
CA GLY A 170 -17.95 3.03 -14.83
C GLY A 170 -17.59 1.78 -15.62
N PRO A 171 -18.22 0.61 -15.37
CA PRO A 171 -17.89 -0.65 -16.05
C PRO A 171 -17.92 -0.52 -17.58
N TRP A 172 -16.97 -1.11 -18.30
CA TRP A 172 -16.95 -1.02 -19.77
C TRP A 172 -16.75 -2.33 -20.50
N ILE A 173 -16.32 -3.36 -19.79
CA ILE A 173 -16.19 -4.75 -20.25
C ILE A 173 -17.53 -5.47 -19.98
N ASP A 174 -17.96 -6.32 -20.91
CA ASP A 174 -19.19 -7.14 -20.84
C ASP A 174 -20.51 -6.36 -20.66
N MET A 175 -20.49 -5.08 -21.01
CA MET A 175 -21.68 -4.22 -20.99
C MET A 175 -22.33 -4.15 -22.37
N SER A 176 -23.67 -4.21 -22.43
CA SER A 176 -24.42 -4.08 -23.69
C SER A 176 -23.99 -2.87 -24.51
N SER A 177 -23.88 -2.99 -25.82
CA SER A 177 -23.50 -1.89 -26.73
C SER A 177 -24.55 -0.79 -26.85
N GLU A 178 -25.73 -0.96 -26.22
CA GLU A 178 -26.77 0.06 -26.23
C GLU A 178 -26.29 1.36 -25.56
N PRO A 179 -26.44 2.52 -26.22
CA PRO A 179 -26.18 3.80 -25.59
C PRO A 179 -27.08 3.96 -24.36
N GLN A 180 -26.52 4.40 -23.24
CA GLN A 180 -27.35 4.72 -22.10
C GLN A 180 -28.35 5.83 -22.51
N PRO A 181 -29.66 5.69 -22.19
CA PRO A 181 -30.58 6.81 -22.36
C PRO A 181 -30.05 8.00 -21.57
N PRO A 182 -30.22 9.24 -22.06
CA PRO A 182 -29.74 10.43 -21.38
C PRO A 182 -30.20 10.42 -19.92
N ALA A 183 -29.30 10.82 -19.02
CA ALA A 183 -29.63 10.96 -17.61
C ALA A 183 -30.95 11.73 -17.50
N ARG A 184 -31.97 11.13 -16.86
CA ARG A 184 -33.26 11.81 -16.68
C ARG A 184 -32.96 13.15 -16.00
N PRO A 185 -33.47 14.28 -16.53
CA PRO A 185 -33.31 15.56 -15.86
C PRO A 185 -33.77 15.38 -14.41
N ARG A 186 -32.97 15.87 -13.45
CA ARG A 186 -33.37 15.90 -12.05
C ARG A 186 -34.74 16.54 -12.02
N ALA A 187 -35.73 15.85 -11.44
CA ALA A 187 -37.00 16.49 -11.14
C ALA A 187 -36.64 17.74 -10.32
N GLU A 188 -36.99 18.91 -10.84
CA GLU A 188 -36.92 20.13 -10.07
C GLU A 188 -37.83 19.89 -8.85
N HIS A 189 -37.23 19.68 -7.69
CA HIS A 189 -37.97 19.78 -6.44
C HIS A 189 -38.40 21.24 -6.36
N ALA A 190 -39.64 21.50 -6.77
CA ALA A 190 -40.32 22.75 -6.51
C ALA A 190 -40.27 22.96 -4.99
N ILE A 191 -39.44 23.91 -4.56
CA ILE A 191 -39.50 24.44 -3.21
C ILE A 191 -40.84 25.17 -3.14
N VAL A 192 -41.82 24.54 -2.49
CA VAL A 192 -43.05 25.21 -2.09
C VAL A 192 -42.65 26.14 -0.95
N VAL A 193 -42.59 27.44 -1.23
CA VAL A 193 -42.44 28.51 -0.23
C VAL A 193 -43.78 28.81 0.41
#